data_AF-A0A5F1YGP2-F1
#
_entry.id   AF-A0A5F1YGP2-F1
#
_cell.length_a   1.000
_cell.length_b   1.000
_cell.length_c   1.000
_cell.angle_alpha   90.00
_cell.angle_beta   90.00
_cell.angle_gamma   90.00
#
_symmetry.space_group_name_H-M   'P 1'
#
loop_
_entity.id
_entity.type
_entity.pdbx_description
1 polymer ?
#
loop_
_entity_poly.entity_id
_entity_poly.type
_entity_poly.pdbx_seq_one_letter_code
_entity_poly.pdbx_strand_id
1 'polypeptide(L)'
;MEFLLYLIFFGFVSGVLVLVNYYFKLLFLSQRDSFERSELVDWIRILPEELLKLLESNGSLQYGGIAFFISAFVSYLWTLLGGMIGAPHYADAFGNYFFLSFLLPITLLTTYGVLVDTILKDLPTTSPDHFLVRFFEQEIPVLSGCSVSVIASNLAVYGLFHEIPFLFVLPNVTIIGILLILRWNGKVRIGGVQFSGSKNRQDTEESE
;
A
#
# COMPACT_ATOMS: atom_id res chain seq x y z
N MET A 1 -13.41 -8.03 19.37
CA MET A 1 -14.28 -7.15 18.56
C MET A 1 -13.46 -6.34 17.57
N GLU A 2 -12.34 -5.76 18.01
CA GLU A 2 -11.43 -4.94 17.21
C GLU A 2 -10.88 -5.63 15.95
N PHE A 3 -10.46 -6.90 16.02
CA PHE A 3 -9.95 -7.62 14.84
C PHE A 3 -11.01 -7.80 13.73
N LEU A 4 -12.26 -8.11 14.10
CA LEU A 4 -13.35 -8.26 13.14
C LEU A 4 -13.66 -6.91 12.48
N LEU A 5 -13.64 -5.84 13.26
CA LEU A 5 -13.85 -4.49 12.76
C LEU A 5 -12.71 -4.04 11.84
N TYR A 6 -11.46 -4.37 12.20
CA TYR A 6 -10.30 -4.21 11.34
C TYR A 6 -10.49 -4.92 9.99
N LEU A 7 -10.94 -6.19 9.97
CA LEU A 7 -11.17 -6.92 8.73
C LEU A 7 -12.24 -6.26 7.84
N ILE A 8 -13.32 -5.75 8.43
CA ILE A 8 -14.36 -5.01 7.70
C ILE A 8 -13.76 -3.76 7.06
N PHE A 9 -13.05 -2.94 7.84
CA PHE A 9 -12.41 -1.74 7.30
C PHE A 9 -11.30 -2.05 6.30
N PHE A 10 -10.57 -3.15 6.49
CA PHE A 10 -9.53 -3.60 5.57
C PHE A 10 -10.10 -3.92 4.20
N GLY A 11 -11.18 -4.69 4.14
CA GLY A 11 -11.91 -4.98 2.90
C GLY A 11 -12.50 -3.72 2.27
N PHE A 12 -13.15 -2.88 3.07
CA PHE A 12 -13.76 -1.62 2.61
C PHE A 12 -12.71 -0.67 2.02
N VAL A 13 -11.62 -0.41 2.73
CA VAL A 13 -10.53 0.49 2.32
C VAL A 13 -9.82 -0.03 1.08
N SER A 14 -9.56 -1.34 1.00
CA SER A 14 -8.98 -1.96 -0.19
C SER A 14 -9.87 -1.70 -1.41
N GLY A 15 -11.17 -1.91 -1.27
CA GLY A 15 -12.13 -1.69 -2.35
C GLY A 15 -12.22 -0.22 -2.76
N VAL A 16 -12.38 0.68 -1.79
CA VAL A 16 -12.48 2.13 -2.05
C VAL A 16 -11.23 2.65 -2.72
N LEU A 17 -10.03 2.35 -2.21
CA LEU A 17 -8.78 2.86 -2.79
C LEU A 17 -8.58 2.37 -4.22
N VAL A 18 -8.90 1.11 -4.50
CA VAL A 18 -8.81 0.54 -5.84
C VAL A 18 -9.78 1.24 -6.81
N LEU A 19 -11.02 1.50 -6.39
CA LEU A 19 -11.99 2.26 -7.20
C LEU A 19 -11.52 3.70 -7.42
N VAL A 20 -11.03 4.37 -6.37
CA VAL A 20 -10.50 5.73 -6.50
C VAL A 20 -9.32 5.76 -7.47
N ASN A 21 -8.43 4.76 -7.42
CA ASN A 21 -7.33 4.62 -8.37
C ASN A 21 -7.82 4.41 -9.81
N TYR A 22 -8.82 3.56 -10.01
CA TYR A 22 -9.44 3.34 -11.32
C TYR A 22 -10.00 4.65 -11.88
N TYR A 23 -10.79 5.38 -11.11
CA TYR A 23 -11.33 6.67 -11.53
C TYR A 23 -10.26 7.74 -11.70
N PHE A 24 -9.21 7.72 -10.88
CA PHE A 24 -8.10 8.63 -11.04
C PHE A 24 -7.40 8.42 -12.39
N LYS A 25 -7.13 7.16 -12.76
CA LYS A 25 -6.60 6.82 -14.09
C LYS A 25 -7.55 7.28 -15.19
N LEU A 26 -8.84 7.00 -15.04
CA LEU A 26 -9.86 7.34 -16.03
C LEU A 26 -10.00 8.85 -16.24
N LEU A 27 -10.04 9.64 -15.17
CA LEU A 27 -10.29 11.08 -15.23
C LEU A 27 -9.05 11.93 -15.52
N PHE A 28 -7.87 11.51 -15.01
CA PHE A 28 -6.67 12.36 -15.04
C PHE A 28 -5.53 11.80 -15.90
N LEU A 29 -5.54 10.51 -16.23
CA LEU A 29 -4.48 9.88 -17.03
C LEU A 29 -4.96 9.42 -18.41
N SER A 30 -6.24 9.08 -18.55
CA SER A 30 -6.82 8.69 -19.82
C SER A 30 -7.18 9.95 -20.61
N GLN A 31 -6.47 10.20 -21.72
CA GLN A 31 -6.70 11.34 -22.62
C GLN A 31 -7.95 11.15 -23.52
N ARG A 32 -8.95 10.38 -23.09
CA ARG A 32 -10.17 10.14 -23.87
C ARG A 32 -11.23 11.20 -23.54
N ASP A 33 -11.81 11.79 -24.58
CA ASP A 33 -12.87 12.80 -24.45
C ASP A 33 -14.25 12.20 -24.12
N SER A 34 -14.43 10.88 -24.24
CA SER A 34 -15.70 10.20 -23.94
C SER A 34 -15.49 8.79 -23.40
N PHE A 35 -16.20 8.45 -22.33
CA PHE A 35 -16.22 7.13 -21.71
C PHE A 35 -17.62 6.51 -21.80
N GLU A 36 -17.69 5.19 -21.97
CA GLU A 36 -18.97 4.49 -21.95
C GLU A 36 -19.52 4.40 -20.51
N ARG A 37 -20.85 4.46 -20.35
CA ARG A 37 -21.49 4.35 -19.04
C ARG A 37 -21.20 3.00 -18.35
N SER A 38 -20.98 1.94 -19.13
CA SER A 38 -20.56 0.61 -18.68
C SER A 38 -19.20 0.67 -17.95
N GLU A 39 -18.22 1.40 -18.49
CA GLU A 39 -16.91 1.60 -17.87
C GLU A 39 -16.99 2.34 -16.53
N LEU A 40 -18.02 3.18 -16.34
CA LEU A 40 -18.17 3.99 -15.13
C LEU A 40 -18.88 3.28 -13.97
N VAL A 41 -19.65 2.22 -14.21
CA VAL A 41 -20.62 1.70 -13.22
C VAL A 41 -20.46 0.19 -12.93
N ASP A 42 -19.70 -0.55 -13.74
CA ASP A 42 -19.52 -2.01 -13.56
C ASP A 42 -18.52 -2.36 -12.42
N TRP A 43 -18.83 -1.94 -11.19
CA TRP A 43 -17.96 -2.12 -10.02
C TRP A 43 -17.73 -3.59 -9.67
N ILE A 44 -18.71 -4.46 -9.98
CA ILE A 44 -18.63 -5.90 -9.71
C ILE A 44 -17.46 -6.53 -10.47
N ARG A 45 -17.18 -6.04 -11.68
CA ARG A 45 -16.06 -6.48 -12.50
C ARG A 45 -14.78 -5.69 -12.23
N ILE A 46 -14.88 -4.36 -12.13
CA ILE A 46 -13.72 -3.46 -11.98
C ILE A 46 -12.96 -3.77 -10.69
N LEU A 47 -13.68 -3.98 -9.59
CA LEU A 47 -13.07 -4.14 -8.27
C LEU A 47 -12.14 -5.36 -8.16
N PRO A 48 -12.57 -6.60 -8.48
CA PRO A 48 -11.68 -7.76 -8.41
C PRO A 48 -10.55 -7.68 -9.44
N GLU A 49 -10.81 -7.15 -10.65
CA GLU A 49 -9.76 -7.00 -11.67
C GLU A 49 -8.64 -6.06 -11.21
N GLU A 50 -8.97 -4.88 -10.69
CA GLU A 50 -7.94 -3.93 -10.24
C GLU A 50 -7.26 -4.38 -8.93
N LEU A 51 -7.96 -5.10 -8.04
CA LEU A 51 -7.32 -5.75 -6.88
C LEU A 51 -6.29 -6.79 -7.32
N LEU A 52 -6.64 -7.64 -8.30
CA LEU A 52 -5.71 -8.64 -8.83
C LEU A 52 -4.51 -7.97 -9.52
N LYS A 53 -4.72 -6.92 -10.32
CA LYS A 53 -3.62 -6.16 -10.93
C LYS A 53 -2.69 -5.54 -9.89
N LEU A 54 -3.22 -5.09 -8.76
CA LEU A 54 -2.42 -4.55 -7.67
C LEU A 54 -1.55 -5.64 -7.02
N LEU A 55 -2.11 -6.83 -6.83
CA LEU A 55 -1.40 -7.98 -6.26
C LEU A 55 -0.43 -8.60 -7.27
N GLU A 56 -0.70 -8.50 -8.57
CA GLU A 56 0.16 -8.95 -9.65
C GLU A 56 1.21 -7.88 -10.00
N SER A 57 2.16 -7.68 -9.09
CA SER A 57 3.33 -6.84 -9.34
C SER A 57 4.51 -7.68 -9.82
N ASN A 58 5.36 -7.09 -10.65
CA ASN A 58 6.55 -7.74 -11.24
C ASN A 58 6.30 -9.13 -11.87
N GLY A 59 5.10 -9.36 -12.43
CA GLY A 59 4.74 -10.60 -13.12
C GLY A 59 4.44 -11.80 -12.22
N SER A 60 4.24 -11.62 -10.91
CA SER A 60 3.85 -12.73 -10.03
C SER A 60 2.78 -12.38 -9.00
N LEU A 61 1.56 -12.86 -9.26
CA LEU A 61 0.43 -12.76 -8.33
C LEU A 61 0.69 -13.48 -6.99
N GLN A 62 1.42 -14.61 -7.01
CA GLN A 62 1.68 -15.37 -5.79
C GLN A 62 2.60 -14.60 -4.83
N TYR A 63 3.75 -14.10 -5.32
CA TYR A 63 4.67 -13.34 -4.49
C TYR A 63 4.08 -12.01 -4.06
N GLY A 64 3.36 -11.31 -4.96
CA GLY A 64 2.71 -10.06 -4.61
C GLY A 64 1.56 -10.24 -3.61
N GLY A 65 0.77 -11.31 -3.74
CA GLY A 65 -0.23 -11.71 -2.75
C GLY A 65 0.39 -11.95 -1.37
N ILE A 66 1.43 -12.77 -1.30
CA ILE A 66 2.16 -13.05 -0.05
C ILE A 66 2.72 -11.75 0.55
N ALA A 67 3.37 -10.92 -0.27
CA ALA A 67 3.94 -9.65 0.15
C ALA A 67 2.90 -8.68 0.72
N PHE A 68 1.73 -8.56 0.07
CA PHE A 68 0.62 -7.74 0.53
C PHE A 68 0.08 -8.21 1.88
N PHE A 69 -0.22 -9.50 2.03
CA PHE A 69 -0.82 -9.99 3.27
C PHE A 69 0.16 -10.02 4.43
N ILE A 70 1.45 -10.34 4.19
CA ILE A 70 2.48 -10.28 5.22
C ILE A 70 2.70 -8.84 5.67
N SER A 71 2.83 -7.89 4.75
CA SER A 71 3.02 -6.49 5.13
C SER A 71 1.80 -5.93 5.86
N ALA A 72 0.59 -6.27 5.43
CA ALA A 72 -0.64 -5.90 6.12
C ALA A 72 -0.70 -6.47 7.54
N PHE A 73 -0.33 -7.73 7.72
CA PHE A 73 -0.34 -8.38 9.03
C PHE A 73 0.72 -7.78 9.97
N VAL A 74 1.94 -7.54 9.47
CA VAL A 74 3.00 -6.88 10.26
C VAL A 74 2.59 -5.47 10.67
N SER A 75 2.03 -4.68 9.76
CA SER A 75 1.53 -3.34 10.07
C SER A 75 0.37 -3.38 11.08
N TYR A 76 -0.51 -4.38 10.99
CA TYR A 76 -1.58 -4.56 11.96
C TYR A 76 -1.01 -4.83 13.36
N LEU A 77 -0.07 -5.78 13.49
CA LEU A 77 0.62 -6.04 14.76
C LEU A 77 1.34 -4.80 15.28
N TRP A 78 1.98 -4.02 14.41
CA TRP A 78 2.61 -2.76 14.77
C TRP A 78 1.62 -1.76 15.37
N THR A 79 0.44 -1.61 14.76
CA THR A 79 -0.61 -0.72 15.26
C THR A 79 -1.19 -1.19 16.60
N LEU A 80 -1.29 -2.50 16.84
CA LEU A 80 -1.74 -3.06 18.11
C LEU A 80 -0.74 -2.85 19.24
N LEU A 81 0.54 -3.04 18.96
CA LEU A 81 1.63 -3.01 19.94
C LEU A 81 2.04 -1.58 20.34
N GLY A 82 1.49 -0.54 19.69
CA GLY A 82 1.89 0.85 19.95
C GLY A 82 3.26 1.22 19.35
N GLY A 83 3.76 0.44 18.38
CA GLY A 83 5.06 0.64 17.73
C GLY A 83 6.29 0.50 18.65
N MET A 84 7.41 1.13 18.27
CA MET A 84 8.71 1.02 18.97
C MET A 84 8.83 1.80 20.29
N ILE A 85 7.93 2.76 20.58
CA ILE A 85 8.08 3.74 21.67
C ILE A 85 6.81 3.82 22.56
N GLY A 86 5.72 3.14 22.21
CA GLY A 86 4.40 3.32 22.82
C GLY A 86 3.98 2.29 23.87
N ALA A 87 3.08 2.71 24.75
CA ALA A 87 2.23 1.80 25.51
C ALA A 87 1.22 1.13 24.55
N PRO A 88 0.72 -0.09 24.84
CA PRO A 88 -0.23 -0.78 23.96
C PRO A 88 -1.48 0.09 23.71
N HIS A 89 -2.19 -0.12 22.59
CA HIS A 89 -3.29 0.77 22.16
C HIS A 89 -4.38 0.96 23.24
N TYR A 90 -4.55 -0.03 24.12
CA TYR A 90 -5.46 -0.04 25.27
C TYR A 90 -5.03 0.86 26.46
N ALA A 91 -3.89 1.52 26.39
CA ALA A 91 -3.45 2.48 27.41
C ALA A 91 -3.80 3.91 26.96
N ASP A 92 -4.54 4.66 27.77
CA ASP A 92 -4.90 6.07 27.52
C ASP A 92 -3.66 7.00 27.59
N ALA A 93 -2.77 6.88 26.60
CA ALA A 93 -1.53 7.65 26.51
C ALA A 93 -1.50 8.44 25.20
N PHE A 94 -1.10 9.72 25.29
CA PHE A 94 -1.01 10.63 24.14
C PHE A 94 -0.02 10.15 23.05
N GLY A 95 0.88 9.23 23.39
CA GLY A 95 1.75 8.57 22.41
C GLY A 95 0.98 7.78 21.34
N ASN A 96 -0.17 7.19 21.68
CA ASN A 96 -0.95 6.33 20.77
C ASN A 96 -1.36 7.04 19.49
N TYR A 97 -1.58 8.36 19.55
CA TYR A 97 -1.93 9.22 18.41
C TYR A 97 -0.84 9.29 17.32
N PHE A 98 0.43 9.10 17.68
CA PHE A 98 1.55 9.11 16.74
C PHE A 98 1.79 7.74 16.09
N PHE A 99 1.31 6.64 16.67
CA PHE A 99 1.65 5.28 16.23
C PHE A 99 0.69 4.70 15.21
N LEU A 100 -0.55 5.17 15.21
CA LEU A 100 -1.48 5.03 14.10
C LEU A 100 -1.28 6.12 13.04
N SER A 101 -0.24 6.96 13.16
CA SER A 101 0.00 7.98 12.15
C SER A 101 0.53 7.40 10.84
N PHE A 102 0.38 8.19 9.79
CA PHE A 102 0.95 8.01 8.46
C PHE A 102 2.47 7.80 8.46
N LEU A 103 3.16 8.03 9.58
CA LEU A 103 4.62 7.92 9.65
C LEU A 103 5.13 6.56 9.18
N LEU A 104 4.51 5.45 9.57
CA LEU A 104 4.98 4.13 9.14
C LEU A 104 4.79 3.92 7.62
N PRO A 105 3.58 4.12 7.05
CA PRO A 105 3.39 4.05 5.60
C PRO A 105 4.28 5.02 4.82
N ILE A 106 4.42 6.26 5.28
CA ILE A 106 5.25 7.27 4.60
C ILE A 106 6.74 6.92 4.71
N THR A 107 7.23 6.52 5.88
CA THR A 107 8.63 6.12 6.06
C THR A 107 8.94 4.91 5.19
N LEU A 108 8.04 3.93 5.13
CA LEU A 108 8.21 2.79 4.24
C LEU A 108 8.20 3.25 2.78
N LEU A 109 7.25 4.09 2.38
CA LEU A 109 7.16 4.62 1.01
C LEU A 109 8.39 5.43 0.59
N THR A 110 9.11 6.06 1.52
CA THR A 110 10.33 6.82 1.21
C THR A 110 11.62 6.02 1.34
N THR A 111 11.67 5.03 2.22
CA THR A 111 12.90 4.28 2.55
C THR A 111 12.91 2.85 2.05
N TYR A 112 11.81 2.34 1.49
CA TYR A 112 11.70 0.94 1.05
C TYR A 112 12.87 0.53 0.18
N GLY A 113 13.26 1.37 -0.78
CA GLY A 113 14.34 0.97 -1.66
C GLY A 113 15.71 0.86 -1.00
N VAL A 114 16.04 1.82 -0.14
CA VAL A 114 17.26 1.77 0.68
C VAL A 114 17.24 0.56 1.62
N LEU A 115 16.08 0.24 2.19
CA LEU A 115 15.89 -0.91 3.07
C LEU A 115 16.16 -2.22 2.31
N VAL A 116 15.58 -2.37 1.12
CA VAL A 116 15.76 -3.54 0.27
C VAL A 116 17.21 -3.72 -0.14
N ASP A 117 17.89 -2.66 -0.59
CA ASP A 117 19.30 -2.69 -0.95
C ASP A 117 20.18 -3.09 0.24
N THR A 118 19.84 -2.59 1.44
CA THR A 118 20.59 -2.89 2.67
C THR A 118 20.38 -4.33 3.15
N ILE A 119 19.16 -4.86 3.00
CA ILE A 119 18.81 -6.23 3.43
C ILE A 119 19.35 -7.27 2.44
N LEU A 120 19.16 -7.03 1.13
CA LEU A 120 19.53 -7.99 0.10
C LEU A 120 21.01 -7.91 -0.29
N LYS A 121 21.65 -6.74 -0.23
CA LYS A 121 23.07 -6.55 -0.61
C LYS A 121 23.41 -7.22 -1.95
N ASP A 122 24.34 -8.17 -1.94
CA ASP A 122 24.82 -8.93 -3.11
C ASP A 122 23.97 -10.17 -3.43
N LEU A 123 22.91 -10.44 -2.66
CA LEU A 123 22.02 -11.58 -2.88
C LEU A 123 21.27 -11.54 -4.23
N PRO A 124 20.81 -10.37 -4.74
CA PRO A 124 20.17 -10.28 -6.05
C PRO A 124 21.11 -10.63 -7.20
N THR A 125 22.41 -10.34 -7.06
CA THR A 125 23.42 -10.66 -8.09
C THR A 125 23.89 -12.11 -8.00
N THR A 126 23.91 -12.68 -6.79
CA THR A 126 24.40 -14.05 -6.53
C THR A 126 23.32 -15.11 -6.74
N SER A 127 22.07 -14.82 -6.38
CA SER A 127 20.94 -15.75 -6.44
C SER A 127 19.63 -15.03 -6.74
N PRO A 128 19.35 -14.68 -8.01
CA PRO A 128 18.17 -13.89 -8.38
C PRO A 128 16.85 -14.63 -8.10
N ASP A 129 16.85 -15.96 -8.13
CA ASP A 129 15.65 -16.77 -7.87
C ASP A 129 15.33 -16.99 -6.38
N HIS A 130 16.11 -16.41 -5.48
CA HIS A 130 15.90 -16.58 -4.04
C HIS A 130 14.56 -15.96 -3.61
N PHE A 131 13.84 -16.64 -2.72
CA PHE A 131 12.51 -16.21 -2.23
C PHE A 131 12.52 -14.76 -1.73
N LEU A 132 13.54 -14.37 -0.96
CA LEU A 132 13.65 -13.01 -0.42
C LEU A 132 13.79 -11.95 -1.52
N VAL A 133 14.55 -12.24 -2.58
CA VAL A 133 14.71 -11.30 -3.71
C VAL A 133 13.34 -11.12 -4.38
N ARG A 134 12.69 -12.23 -4.74
CA ARG A 134 11.35 -12.21 -5.35
C ARG A 134 10.27 -11.57 -4.47
N PHE A 135 10.40 -11.66 -3.15
CA PHE A 135 9.49 -11.04 -2.19
C PHE A 135 9.70 -9.52 -2.11
N PHE A 136 10.94 -9.06 -1.98
CA PHE A 136 11.27 -7.63 -1.86
C PHE A 136 11.19 -6.88 -3.20
N GLU A 137 11.17 -7.59 -4.32
CA GLU A 137 10.80 -7.02 -5.62
C GLU A 137 9.31 -6.63 -5.69
N GLN A 138 8.47 -7.12 -4.78
CA GLN A 138 7.02 -6.82 -4.73
C GLN A 138 6.74 -5.53 -3.98
N GLU A 139 7.39 -4.44 -4.38
CA GLU A 139 7.29 -3.14 -3.72
C GLU A 139 5.84 -2.66 -3.60
N ILE A 140 5.10 -2.62 -4.71
CA ILE A 140 3.73 -2.10 -4.74
C ILE A 140 2.82 -2.91 -3.78
N PRO A 141 2.79 -4.24 -3.82
CA PRO A 141 2.06 -5.05 -2.86
C PRO A 141 2.47 -4.80 -1.40
N VAL A 142 3.77 -4.72 -1.10
CA VAL A 142 4.24 -4.45 0.27
C VAL A 142 3.73 -3.10 0.77
N LEU A 143 3.94 -2.03 0.00
CA LEU A 143 3.51 -0.68 0.36
C LEU A 143 1.99 -0.58 0.51
N SER A 144 1.25 -1.28 -0.37
CA SER A 144 -0.21 -1.30 -0.35
C SER A 144 -0.75 -2.01 0.88
N GLY A 145 -0.26 -3.22 1.19
CA GLY A 145 -0.72 -3.98 2.36
C GLY A 145 -0.45 -3.23 3.65
N CYS A 146 0.72 -2.61 3.76
CA CYS A 146 1.09 -1.75 4.88
C CYS A 146 0.13 -0.55 5.03
N SER A 147 -0.08 0.20 3.95
CA SER A 147 -0.91 1.42 3.95
C SER A 147 -2.38 1.13 4.25
N VAL A 148 -2.94 0.10 3.60
CA VAL A 148 -4.32 -0.34 3.81
C VAL A 148 -4.52 -0.81 5.25
N SER A 149 -3.58 -1.59 5.78
CA SER A 149 -3.64 -2.06 7.17
C SER A 149 -3.62 -0.92 8.19
N VAL A 150 -2.76 0.09 7.99
CA VAL A 150 -2.70 1.25 8.88
C VAL A 150 -3.98 2.08 8.79
N ILE A 151 -4.53 2.32 7.59
CA ILE A 151 -5.82 3.00 7.42
C ILE A 151 -6.94 2.22 8.10
N ALA A 152 -7.02 0.91 7.87
CA ALA A 152 -8.05 0.06 8.45
C ALA A 152 -7.98 0.04 9.98
N SER A 153 -6.77 -0.02 10.54
CA SER A 153 -6.53 0.02 11.98
C SER A 153 -6.92 1.37 12.57
N ASN A 154 -6.64 2.48 11.87
CA ASN A 154 -7.10 3.82 12.26
C ASN A 154 -8.62 3.90 12.36
N LEU A 155 -9.32 3.41 11.34
CA LEU A 155 -10.78 3.43 11.31
C LEU A 155 -11.39 2.49 12.35
N ALA A 156 -10.78 1.33 12.59
CA ALA A 156 -11.25 0.37 13.59
C ALA A 156 -11.08 0.88 15.03
N VAL A 157 -9.90 1.41 15.37
CA VAL A 157 -9.57 1.83 16.74
C VAL A 157 -10.23 3.18 17.07
N TYR A 158 -10.16 4.16 16.16
CA TYR A 158 -10.61 5.52 16.44
C TYR A 158 -11.97 5.88 15.85
N GLY A 159 -12.44 5.17 14.82
CA GLY A 159 -13.76 5.43 14.25
C GLY A 159 -14.90 4.97 15.16
N LEU A 160 -14.64 3.97 16.02
CA LEU A 160 -15.70 3.29 16.78
C LEU A 160 -15.34 2.92 18.23
N PHE A 161 -14.06 2.73 18.60
CA PHE A 161 -13.71 2.19 19.92
C PHE A 161 -13.35 3.27 20.97
N HIS A 162 -12.68 4.34 20.54
CA HIS A 162 -12.40 5.50 21.39
C HIS A 162 -13.12 6.74 20.85
N GLU A 163 -13.91 7.43 21.69
CA GLU A 163 -14.68 8.65 21.39
C GLU A 163 -13.81 9.91 21.13
N ILE A 164 -12.63 9.74 20.55
CA ILE A 164 -11.78 10.84 20.11
C ILE A 164 -12.43 11.47 18.87
N PRO A 165 -12.32 12.80 18.64
CA PRO A 165 -12.87 13.42 17.46
C PRO A 165 -12.28 12.77 16.20
N PHE A 166 -13.14 12.02 15.52
CA PHE A 166 -13.02 11.41 14.19
C PHE A 166 -12.25 12.26 13.16
N LEU A 167 -12.22 13.58 13.36
CA LEU A 167 -11.49 14.56 12.58
C LEU A 167 -9.97 14.30 12.46
N PHE A 168 -9.30 13.68 13.43
CA PHE A 168 -7.84 13.42 13.33
C PHE A 168 -7.49 12.25 12.40
N VAL A 169 -8.42 11.31 12.22
CA VAL A 169 -8.23 10.14 11.36
C VAL A 169 -8.31 10.53 9.89
N LEU A 170 -9.21 11.45 9.54
CA LEU A 170 -9.48 11.82 8.14
C LEU A 170 -8.26 12.40 7.40
N PRO A 171 -7.49 13.37 7.93
CA PRO A 171 -6.26 13.83 7.30
C PRO A 171 -5.25 12.70 7.12
N ASN A 172 -5.15 11.81 8.10
CA ASN A 172 -4.22 10.69 8.10
C ASN A 172 -4.51 9.72 6.95
N VAL A 173 -5.77 9.27 6.87
CA VAL A 173 -6.26 8.38 5.82
C VAL A 173 -6.15 9.05 4.45
N THR A 174 -6.45 10.36 4.37
CA THR A 174 -6.37 11.11 3.12
C THR A 174 -4.93 11.20 2.61
N ILE A 175 -3.97 11.55 3.47
CA ILE A 175 -2.55 11.65 3.09
C ILE A 175 -2.03 10.29 2.63
N ILE A 176 -2.27 9.21 3.41
CA ILE A 176 -1.83 7.86 3.04
C ILE A 176 -2.47 7.43 1.72
N GLY A 177 -3.78 7.63 1.57
CA GLY A 177 -4.53 7.25 0.37
C GLY A 177 -4.03 7.98 -0.88
N ILE A 178 -3.86 9.30 -0.82
CA ILE A 178 -3.36 10.10 -1.94
C ILE A 178 -1.94 9.65 -2.34
N LEU A 179 -1.03 9.52 -1.38
CA LEU A 179 0.34 9.10 -1.67
C LEU A 179 0.39 7.70 -2.28
N LEU A 180 -0.45 6.78 -1.80
CA LEU A 180 -0.53 5.43 -2.32
C LEU A 180 -1.06 5.40 -3.75
N ILE A 181 -2.13 6.15 -4.06
CA ILE A 181 -2.68 6.26 -5.42
C ILE A 181 -1.65 6.87 -6.37
N LEU A 182 -0.96 7.92 -5.95
CA LEU A 182 0.09 8.53 -6.76
C LEU A 182 1.26 7.55 -6.99
N ARG A 183 1.59 6.70 -6.01
CA ARG A 183 2.61 5.66 -6.14
C ARG A 183 2.18 4.55 -7.10
N TRP A 184 0.94 4.07 -7.01
CA TRP A 184 0.39 3.07 -7.94
C TRP A 184 0.43 3.52 -9.41
N ASN A 185 0.35 4.82 -9.65
CA ASN A 185 0.41 5.41 -10.99
C ASN A 185 1.81 5.92 -11.38
N GLY A 186 2.86 5.61 -10.61
CA GLY A 186 4.24 6.01 -10.91
C GLY A 186 4.52 7.52 -10.87
N LYS A 187 3.58 8.32 -10.36
CA LYS A 187 3.72 9.79 -10.25
C LYS A 187 4.59 10.20 -9.06
N VAL A 188 4.72 9.34 -8.04
CA VAL A 188 5.60 9.55 -6.89
C VAL A 188 6.74 8.54 -6.94
N ARG A 189 7.89 8.96 -7.48
CA ARG A 189 9.16 8.22 -7.45
C ARG A 189 10.01 8.69 -6.26
N ILE A 190 9.62 8.29 -5.06
CA ILE A 190 10.47 8.48 -3.87
C ILE A 190 11.11 7.13 -3.55
N GLY A 191 12.43 7.10 -3.32
CA GLY A 191 13.17 5.92 -2.89
C GLY A 191 13.29 4.80 -3.94
N GLY A 192 13.55 5.14 -5.21
CA GLY A 192 13.59 4.17 -6.30
C GLY A 192 14.61 3.05 -6.11
N VAL A 193 14.14 1.81 -6.00
CA VAL A 193 14.95 0.64 -6.33
C VAL A 193 14.96 0.51 -7.84
N GLN A 194 16.11 0.76 -8.45
CA GLN A 194 16.37 0.27 -9.80
C GLN A 194 16.92 -1.14 -9.67
N PHE A 195 16.03 -2.13 -9.63
CA PHE A 195 16.46 -3.50 -9.88
C PHE A 195 16.97 -3.57 -11.33
N SER A 196 18.25 -3.92 -11.47
CA SER A 196 19.00 -3.97 -12.73
C SER A 196 18.40 -4.90 -13.82
N GLY A 197 17.28 -5.59 -13.53
CA GLY A 197 16.50 -6.36 -14.50
C GLY A 197 15.61 -5.53 -15.44
N SER A 198 15.34 -4.25 -15.13
CA SER A 198 14.53 -3.37 -16.00
C SER A 198 15.32 -2.72 -17.14
N LYS A 199 16.65 -2.86 -17.16
CA LYS A 199 17.51 -2.15 -18.12
C LYS A 199 17.25 -2.57 -19.57
N ASN A 200 16.82 -3.82 -19.79
CA ASN A 200 16.53 -4.33 -21.12
C ASN A 200 15.19 -3.87 -21.72
N ARG A 201 14.36 -3.11 -21.00
CA ARG A 201 13.07 -2.65 -21.53
C ARG A 201 13.00 -1.15 -21.79
N GLN A 202 13.84 -0.34 -21.14
CA GLN A 202 13.89 1.10 -21.36
C GLN A 202 14.85 1.52 -22.49
N ASP A 203 15.93 0.76 -22.72
CA ASP A 203 16.88 1.10 -23.79
C ASP A 203 16.33 0.79 -25.21
N THR A 204 15.21 0.08 -25.33
CA THR A 204 14.60 -0.26 -26.63
C THR A 204 13.51 0.72 -27.08
N GLU A 205 12.86 1.44 -26.16
CA GLU A 205 11.79 2.39 -26.51
C GLU A 205 12.30 3.82 -26.79
N GLU A 206 13.57 4.14 -26.48
CA GLU A 206 14.20 5.42 -26.87
C GLU A 206 15.01 5.33 -28.17
N SER A 207 14.95 4.20 -28.90
CA SER A 207 15.73 3.94 -30.12
C SER A 207 14.89 3.70 -31.40
N GLU A 208 13.61 4.07 -31.43
CA GLU A 208 12.79 4.06 -32.66
C GLU A 208 12.10 5.41 -32.92
#